data_AF-A0A958NKN5-F1
#
_entry.id   AF-A0A958NKN5-F1
#
_cell.length_a   1.000
_cell.length_b   1.000
_cell.length_c   1.000
_cell.angle_alpha   90.00
_cell.angle_beta   90.00
_cell.angle_gamma   90.00
#
_symmetry.space_group_name_H-M   'P 1'
#
loop_
_entity.id
_entity.type
_entity.pdbx_description
1 polymer ?
#
loop_
_entity_poly.entity_id
_entity_poly.type
_entity_poly.pdbx_seq_one_letter_code
_entity_poly.pdbx_strand_id
1 'polypeptide(L)'
;MQDTSKQYDAVVAKCRALFINKMSDYGSAWRILRLPSLTDQIFIKAQRIRSLQQNAVRKVDEGEVSEFIGIINYCIMALIQLEKGVVEQPDMDTEEATKLYDEKVALTKELMMNKNHDYGEAWRDMRVSS
;
A
#
# COMPACT_ATOMS: atom_id res chain seq x y z
N MET A 1 -22.04 -8.82 12.18
CA MET A 1 -20.76 -8.28 12.69
C MET A 1 -19.77 -8.33 11.54
N GLN A 2 -19.25 -7.18 11.10
CA GLN A 2 -18.24 -7.17 10.04
C GLN A 2 -16.94 -7.74 10.61
N ASP A 3 -16.32 -8.69 9.90
CA ASP A 3 -15.06 -9.30 10.32
C ASP A 3 -13.91 -8.51 9.69
N THR A 4 -13.46 -7.48 10.39
CA THR A 4 -12.41 -6.57 9.93
C THR A 4 -11.12 -7.28 9.60
N SER A 5 -10.75 -8.28 10.40
CA SER A 5 -9.56 -9.07 10.15
C SER A 5 -9.64 -9.78 8.80
N LYS A 6 -10.77 -10.44 8.50
CA LYS A 6 -10.98 -11.09 7.19
C LYS A 6 -11.03 -10.10 6.03
N GLN A 7 -11.64 -8.94 6.21
CA GLN A 7 -11.69 -7.90 5.17
C GLN A 7 -10.30 -7.34 4.87
N TYR A 8 -9.50 -7.08 5.91
CA TYR A 8 -8.11 -6.67 5.78
C TYR A 8 -7.32 -7.71 4.97
N ASP A 9 -7.43 -8.99 5.34
CA ASP A 9 -6.72 -10.08 4.65
C ASP A 9 -7.11 -10.18 3.16
N ALA A 10 -8.40 -10.02 2.85
CA ALA A 10 -8.88 -10.04 1.47
C ALA A 10 -8.33 -8.88 0.62
N VAL A 11 -8.17 -7.69 1.21
CA VAL A 11 -7.59 -6.52 0.53
C VAL A 11 -6.09 -6.70 0.36
N VAL A 12 -5.38 -7.11 1.41
CA VAL A 12 -3.93 -7.30 1.37
C VAL A 12 -3.55 -8.42 0.41
N ALA A 13 -4.33 -9.50 0.31
CA ALA A 13 -4.08 -10.56 -0.67
C ALA A 13 -4.01 -10.01 -2.11
N LYS A 14 -4.88 -9.06 -2.47
CA LYS A 14 -4.85 -8.38 -3.78
C LYS A 14 -3.62 -7.49 -3.94
N CYS A 15 -3.27 -6.74 -2.89
CA CYS A 15 -2.11 -5.85 -2.89
C CYS A 15 -0.80 -6.63 -3.05
N ARG A 16 -0.67 -7.73 -2.29
CA ARG A 16 0.44 -8.68 -2.32
C ARG A 16 0.57 -9.34 -3.69
N ALA A 17 -0.52 -9.82 -4.27
CA ALA A 17 -0.50 -10.42 -5.60
C ALA A 17 0.02 -9.43 -6.66
N LEU A 18 -0.46 -8.17 -6.61
CA LEU A 18 0.05 -7.14 -7.52
C LEU A 18 1.54 -6.82 -7.26
N PHE A 19 1.96 -6.75 -5.99
CA PHE A 19 3.36 -6.53 -5.63
C PHE A 19 4.27 -7.62 -6.20
N ILE A 20 3.91 -8.90 -6.03
CA ILE A 20 4.67 -10.04 -6.55
C ILE A 20 4.71 -10.01 -8.08
N ASN A 21 3.58 -9.73 -8.74
CA ASN A 21 3.56 -9.59 -10.20
C ASN A 21 4.52 -8.48 -10.66
N LYS A 22 4.57 -7.34 -9.96
CA LYS A 22 5.49 -6.25 -10.28
C LYS A 22 6.96 -6.59 -10.00
N MET A 23 7.23 -7.40 -8.98
CA MET A 23 8.56 -7.96 -8.75
C MET A 23 8.99 -8.87 -9.90
N SER A 24 8.07 -9.63 -10.51
CA SER A 24 8.38 -10.41 -11.71
C SER A 24 8.63 -9.54 -12.94
N ASP A 25 7.89 -8.44 -13.11
CA ASP A 25 8.02 -7.53 -14.25
C ASP A 25 9.35 -6.73 -14.22
N TYR A 26 9.75 -6.26 -13.04
CA TYR A 26 10.80 -5.23 -12.89
C TYR A 26 11.88 -5.56 -11.86
N GLY A 27 11.83 -6.74 -11.21
CA GLY A 27 12.68 -7.06 -10.08
C GLY A 27 12.49 -6.08 -8.91
N SER A 28 13.51 -5.94 -8.08
CA SER A 28 13.51 -4.98 -6.96
C SER A 28 13.91 -3.56 -7.38
N ALA A 29 13.55 -3.11 -8.59
CA ALA A 29 13.92 -1.78 -9.11
C ALA A 29 13.55 -0.63 -8.15
N TRP A 30 12.50 -0.81 -7.36
CA TRP A 30 12.06 0.16 -6.37
C TRP A 30 13.04 0.40 -5.21
N ARG A 31 13.98 -0.53 -4.96
CA ARG A 31 14.95 -0.43 -3.85
C ARG A 31 15.92 0.74 -3.97
N ILE A 32 16.07 1.29 -5.17
CA ILE A 32 16.89 2.49 -5.43
C ILE A 32 16.13 3.79 -5.11
N LEU A 33 14.82 3.72 -4.87
CA LEU A 33 14.02 4.89 -4.54
C LEU A 33 14.36 5.36 -3.13
N ARG A 34 14.61 6.67 -3.00
CA ARG A 34 14.72 7.31 -1.69
C ARG A 34 13.34 7.44 -1.06
N LEU A 35 13.29 7.55 0.26
CA LEU A 35 12.03 7.74 1.00
C LEU A 35 11.18 8.91 0.49
N PRO A 36 11.74 10.10 0.16
CA PRO A 36 10.96 11.18 -0.46
C PRO A 36 10.28 10.76 -1.77
N SER A 37 10.96 9.96 -2.60
CA SER A 37 10.39 9.47 -3.85
C SER A 37 9.22 8.52 -3.60
N LEU A 38 9.29 7.67 -2.57
CA LEU A 38 8.17 6.80 -2.17
C LEU A 38 7.00 7.62 -1.61
N THR A 39 7.26 8.66 -0.82
CA THR A 39 6.20 9.56 -0.35
C THR A 39 5.56 10.36 -1.49
N ASP A 40 6.33 10.75 -2.50
CA ASP A 40 5.80 11.39 -3.71
C ASP A 40 4.87 10.44 -4.46
N GLN A 41 5.23 9.14 -4.58
CA GLN A 41 4.33 8.14 -5.18
C GLN A 41 3.01 8.03 -4.40
N ILE A 42 3.06 7.96 -3.07
CA ILE A 42 1.85 7.93 -2.23
C ILE A 42 1.00 9.18 -2.46
N PHE A 43 1.63 10.35 -2.50
CA PHE A 43 0.94 11.62 -2.76
C PHE A 43 0.29 11.67 -4.13
N ILE A 44 0.98 11.21 -5.18
CA ILE A 44 0.44 11.14 -6.55
C ILE A 44 -0.82 10.25 -6.60
N LYS A 45 -0.79 9.10 -5.92
CA LYS A 45 -1.95 8.20 -5.85
C LYS A 45 -3.13 8.84 -5.09
N ALA A 46 -2.86 9.50 -3.97
CA ALA A 46 -3.90 10.23 -3.23
C ALA A 46 -4.49 11.39 -4.04
N GLN A 47 -3.65 12.17 -4.74
CA GLN A 47 -4.10 13.24 -5.64
C GLN A 47 -4.94 12.70 -6.81
N ARG A 48 -4.60 11.52 -7.32
CA ARG A 48 -5.38 10.86 -8.37
C ARG A 48 -6.77 10.48 -7.88
N ILE A 49 -6.88 9.89 -6.67
CA ILE A 49 -8.18 9.58 -6.04
C ILE A 49 -9.02 10.85 -5.92
N ARG A 50 -8.46 11.92 -5.35
CA ARG A 50 -9.16 13.21 -5.25
C ARG A 50 -9.62 13.73 -6.61
N SER A 51 -8.76 13.66 -7.62
CA SER A 51 -9.09 14.10 -8.98
C SER A 51 -10.24 13.29 -9.58
N LEU A 52 -10.26 11.97 -9.36
CA LEU A 52 -11.35 11.11 -9.82
C LEU A 52 -12.67 11.46 -9.13
N GLN A 53 -12.65 11.77 -7.83
CA GLN A 53 -13.83 12.14 -7.05
C GLN A 53 -14.39 13.53 -7.44
N GLN A 54 -13.52 14.49 -7.80
CA GLN A 54 -13.91 15.88 -8.07
C GLN A 54 -14.25 16.17 -9.54
N ASN A 55 -13.68 15.44 -10.49
CA ASN A 55 -13.86 15.74 -11.91
C ASN A 55 -15.21 15.22 -12.43
N ALA A 56 -16.06 16.16 -12.89
CA ALA A 56 -17.34 15.84 -13.53
C ALA A 56 -17.17 15.07 -14.85
N VAL A 57 -16.05 15.27 -15.56
CA VAL A 57 -15.75 14.60 -16.83
C VAL A 57 -14.47 13.81 -16.70
N ARG A 58 -14.55 12.50 -16.97
CA ARG A 58 -13.42 11.58 -17.00
C ARG A 58 -13.13 11.20 -18.45
N LYS A 59 -11.90 11.43 -18.91
CA LYS A 59 -11.45 11.04 -20.27
C LYS A 59 -11.04 9.58 -20.37
N VAL A 60 -10.73 8.96 -19.23
CA VAL A 60 -10.35 7.55 -19.11
C VAL A 60 -11.23 6.94 -18.03
N ASP A 61 -11.83 5.79 -18.32
CA ASP A 61 -12.67 5.06 -17.39
C ASP A 61 -11.80 4.21 -16.45
N GLU A 62 -11.27 4.86 -15.42
CA GLU A 62 -10.45 4.26 -14.37
C GLU A 62 -11.14 4.46 -13.02
N GLY A 63 -11.14 3.39 -12.21
CA GLY A 63 -11.62 3.43 -10.83
C GLY A 63 -10.52 3.82 -9.83
N GLU A 64 -10.92 4.22 -8.63
CA GLU A 64 -9.99 4.65 -7.57
C GLU A 64 -9.28 3.47 -6.89
N VAL A 65 -9.80 2.24 -7.03
CA VAL A 65 -9.31 1.05 -6.33
C VAL A 65 -7.84 0.75 -6.64
N SER A 66 -7.39 0.93 -7.89
CA SER A 66 -5.99 0.74 -8.26
C SER A 66 -5.06 1.71 -7.53
N GLU A 67 -5.53 2.93 -7.27
CA GLU A 67 -4.76 3.96 -6.60
C GLU A 67 -4.63 3.65 -5.11
N PHE A 68 -5.70 3.16 -4.46
CA PHE A 68 -5.62 2.66 -3.07
C PHE A 68 -4.65 1.49 -2.92
N ILE A 69 -4.69 0.52 -3.84
CA ILE A 69 -3.73 -0.59 -3.85
C ILE A 69 -2.29 -0.06 -4.00
N GLY A 70 -2.11 0.92 -4.88
CA GLY A 70 -0.83 1.61 -5.06
C GLY A 70 -0.32 2.24 -3.76
N ILE A 71 -1.17 2.99 -3.05
CA ILE A 71 -0.83 3.58 -1.75
C ILE A 71 -0.36 2.52 -0.77
N ILE A 72 -1.11 1.41 -0.62
CA ILE A 72 -0.74 0.32 0.29
C ILE A 72 0.65 -0.23 -0.05
N ASN A 73 0.89 -0.55 -1.33
CA ASN A 73 2.17 -1.13 -1.74
C ASN A 73 3.34 -0.14 -1.55
N TYR A 74 3.18 1.14 -1.91
CA TYR A 74 4.23 2.14 -1.68
C TYR A 74 4.49 2.38 -0.19
N CYS A 75 3.47 2.34 0.67
CA CYS A 75 3.63 2.40 2.11
C CYS A 75 4.44 1.20 2.64
N ILE A 76 4.13 -0.02 2.21
CA ILE A 76 4.89 -1.22 2.60
C ILE A 76 6.35 -1.12 2.12
N MET A 77 6.57 -0.72 0.86
CA MET A 77 7.91 -0.51 0.32
C MET A 77 8.70 0.53 1.13
N ALA A 78 8.06 1.64 1.54
CA ALA A 78 8.68 2.65 2.38
C ALA A 78 9.04 2.11 3.78
N LEU A 79 8.18 1.29 4.38
CA LEU A 79 8.48 0.62 5.65
C LEU A 79 9.67 -0.34 5.53
N ILE A 80 9.79 -1.08 4.43
CA ILE A 80 10.96 -1.94 4.17
C ILE A 80 12.22 -1.07 3.96
N GLN A 81 12.10 0.02 3.20
CA GLN A 81 13.21 0.94 2.94
C GLN A 81 13.72 1.65 4.20
N LEU A 82 12.83 2.00 5.14
CA LEU A 82 13.18 2.56 6.44
C LEU A 82 14.04 1.62 7.27
N GLU A 83 13.78 0.31 7.20
CA GLU A 83 14.52 -0.69 7.98
C GLU A 83 15.82 -1.12 7.29
N LYS A 84 15.78 -1.42 6.00
CA LYS A 84 16.96 -1.91 5.26
C LYS A 84 17.89 -0.80 4.78
N GLY A 85 17.44 0.45 4.80
CA GLY A 85 18.14 1.56 4.16
C GLY A 85 18.00 1.59 2.64
N VAL A 86 18.60 2.62 2.04
CA VAL A 86 18.61 2.86 0.59
C VAL A 86 19.88 2.26 -0.03
N VAL A 87 19.71 1.67 -1.21
CA VAL A 87 20.79 1.08 -2.00
C VAL A 87 20.86 1.75 -3.37
N GLU A 88 22.01 1.68 -4.02
CA GLU A 88 22.23 2.30 -5.34
C GLU A 88 21.85 1.37 -6.51
N GLN A 89 21.68 0.08 -6.24
CA GLN A 89 21.34 -0.95 -7.21
C GLN A 89 20.26 -1.87 -6.62
N PRO A 90 19.36 -2.45 -7.44
CA PRO A 90 18.44 -3.48 -6.98
C PRO A 90 19.20 -4.63 -6.30
N ASP A 91 18.87 -4.90 -5.04
CA ASP A 91 19.63 -5.77 -4.13
C ASP A 91 18.84 -6.97 -3.60
N MET A 92 17.63 -7.21 -4.13
CA MET A 92 16.65 -8.09 -3.50
C MET A 92 15.94 -8.95 -4.54
N ASP A 93 15.78 -10.24 -4.24
CA ASP A 93 14.97 -11.14 -5.07
C ASP A 93 13.48 -11.11 -4.68
N THR A 94 12.66 -11.83 -5.44
CA THR A 94 11.21 -11.86 -5.21
C THR A 94 10.84 -12.56 -3.90
N GLU A 95 11.60 -13.56 -3.48
CA GLU A 95 11.31 -14.33 -2.27
C GLU A 95 11.59 -13.48 -1.02
N GLU A 96 12.75 -12.83 -0.95
CA GLU A 96 13.12 -11.92 0.13
C GLU A 96 12.15 -10.73 0.20
N ALA A 97 11.84 -10.12 -0.95
CA ALA A 97 10.90 -9.00 -1.02
C ALA A 97 9.51 -9.38 -0.50
N THR A 98 9.05 -10.58 -0.85
CA THR A 98 7.75 -11.09 -0.42
C THR A 98 7.73 -11.36 1.08
N LYS A 99 8.80 -11.94 1.62
CA LYS A 99 8.93 -12.16 3.07
C LYS A 99 8.86 -10.85 3.85
N LEU A 100 9.63 -9.84 3.43
CA LEU A 100 9.63 -8.52 4.07
C LEU A 100 8.27 -7.82 3.95
N TYR A 101 7.60 -7.98 2.80
CA TYR A 101 6.24 -7.49 2.61
C TYR A 101 5.28 -8.10 3.64
N ASP A 102 5.32 -9.43 3.79
CA ASP A 102 4.46 -10.17 4.71
C ASP A 102 4.74 -9.79 6.18
N GLU A 103 6.00 -9.55 6.54
CA GLU A 103 6.39 -9.03 7.86
C GLU A 103 5.78 -7.64 8.13
N LYS A 104 5.87 -6.70 7.18
CA LYS A 104 5.28 -5.36 7.33
C LYS A 104 3.76 -5.38 7.36
N VAL A 105 3.13 -6.25 6.58
CA VAL A 105 1.68 -6.49 6.65
C VAL A 105 1.28 -6.98 8.03
N ALA A 106 1.96 -7.99 8.57
CA ALA A 106 1.64 -8.54 9.88
C ALA A 106 1.72 -7.47 10.98
N LEU A 107 2.81 -6.68 10.99
CA LEU A 107 3.00 -5.58 11.94
C LEU A 107 1.89 -4.52 11.83
N THR A 108 1.52 -4.12 10.61
CA THR A 108 0.48 -3.09 10.43
C THR A 108 -0.92 -3.62 10.78
N LYS A 109 -1.20 -4.90 10.51
CA LYS A 109 -2.44 -5.55 10.93
C LYS A 109 -2.55 -5.64 12.46
N GLU A 110 -1.49 -6.07 13.13
CA GLU A 110 -1.44 -6.14 14.59
C GLU A 110 -1.68 -4.76 15.21
N LEU A 111 -1.01 -3.73 14.70
CA LEU A 111 -1.21 -2.36 15.14
C LEU A 111 -2.66 -1.89 14.98
N MET A 112 -3.29 -2.20 13.84
CA MET A 112 -4.71 -1.89 13.61
C MET A 112 -5.61 -2.62 14.60
N MET A 113 -5.35 -3.91 14.87
CA MET A 113 -6.15 -4.70 15.83
C MET A 113 -6.04 -4.15 17.25
N ASN A 114 -4.83 -3.78 17.69
CA ASN A 114 -4.60 -3.17 19.01
C ASN A 114 -5.34 -1.82 19.11
N LYS A 115 -5.28 -1.00 18.06
CA LYS A 115 -6.03 0.26 17.99
C LYS A 115 -7.54 0.07 18.02
N ASN A 116 -8.05 -0.91 17.27
CA ASN A 116 -9.47 -1.23 17.26
C ASN A 116 -9.95 -1.75 18.62
N HIS A 117 -9.09 -2.42 19.40
CA HIS A 117 -9.38 -2.79 20.77
C HIS A 117 -9.51 -1.54 21.67
N ASP A 118 -8.59 -0.57 21.54
CA ASP A 118 -8.51 0.59 22.44
C ASP A 118 -9.64 1.61 22.23
N TYR A 119 -10.06 1.87 20.99
CA TYR A 119 -11.08 2.90 20.68
C TYR A 119 -12.14 2.45 19.67
N GLY A 120 -12.28 1.14 19.44
CA GLY A 120 -13.23 0.59 18.48
C GLY A 120 -12.83 0.85 17.02
N GLU A 121 -13.75 0.58 16.11
CA GLU A 121 -13.51 0.71 14.66
C GLU A 121 -13.99 2.07 14.12
N ALA A 122 -13.79 3.14 14.88
CA ALA A 122 -14.30 4.49 14.54
C ALA A 122 -13.86 4.98 13.14
N TRP A 123 -12.72 4.49 12.64
CA TRP A 123 -12.26 4.78 11.29
C TRP A 123 -13.19 4.25 10.19
N ARG A 124 -14.03 3.24 10.46
CA ARG A 124 -15.04 2.73 9.52
C ARG A 124 -16.16 3.73 9.26
N ASP A 125 -16.43 4.60 10.23
CA ASP A 125 -17.44 5.65 10.12
C ASP A 125 -16.88 6.92 9.44
N MET A 126 -15.59 6.93 9.11
CA MET A 126 -14.97 8.04 8.38
C MET A 126 -15.43 8.03 6.92
N ARG A 127 -15.63 9.24 6.37
CA ARG A 127 -15.96 9.42 4.96
C ARG A 127 -14.75 9.03 4.10
N VAL A 128 -15.01 8.26 3.05
CA VAL A 128 -14.01 7.89 2.05
C VAL A 128 -13.78 9.02 1.03
N SER A 129 -14.82 9.81 0.75
CA SER A 129 -14.74 11.01 -0.08
C SER A 129 -14.46 12.25 0.78
N SER A 130 -13.57 13.12 0.30
CA SER A 130 -13.36 14.46 0.89
C SER A 130 -14.47 15.44 0.50
#